data_AF-A0A2P6TQI7-F1
#
_entry.id   AF-A0A2P6TQI7-F1
#
_cell.length_a   1.000
_cell.length_b   1.000
_cell.length_c   1.000
_cell.angle_alpha   90.00
_cell.angle_beta   90.00
_cell.angle_gamma   90.00
#
_symmetry.space_group_name_H-M   'P 1'
#
loop_
_entity.id
_entity.type
_entity.pdbx_description
1 polymer ?
#
loop_
_entity_poly.entity_id
_entity_poly.type
_entity_poly.pdbx_seq_one_letter_code
_entity_poly.pdbx_strand_id
1 'polypeptide(L)'
;MADMRVVPPLQAPTISEVVLCDHRNTLTLFAHFFKAAAAAEAATAAGSEASPERLMLKLSAGALALDFHLHAKAEEQVMYPALQAHCGPEGALLAEHAGREHRELSREVDAVLGILLEDHDRLLAGQPMPVAELLVKRRQLIKRMQELEQVSRQQG
;
A
#
# COMPACT_ATOMS: atom_id res chain seq x y z
N MET A 1 52.09 2.01 -3.51
CA MET A 1 51.27 1.58 -2.36
C MET A 1 50.08 2.51 -2.33
N ALA A 2 48.87 2.00 -2.54
CA ALA A 2 47.67 2.81 -2.63
C ALA A 2 47.32 3.36 -1.24
N ASP A 3 47.11 4.66 -1.17
CA ASP A 3 46.74 5.41 0.02
C ASP A 3 45.34 4.99 0.47
N MET A 4 45.26 4.10 1.48
CA MET A 4 44.01 3.67 2.09
C MET A 4 43.42 4.84 2.88
N ARG A 5 42.58 5.65 2.23
CA ARG A 5 41.79 6.68 2.90
C ARG A 5 40.89 6.01 3.94
N VAL A 6 41.11 6.35 5.21
CA VAL A 6 40.22 5.98 6.31
C VAL A 6 38.87 6.66 6.06
N VAL A 7 37.86 5.88 5.69
CA VAL A 7 36.48 6.37 5.58
C VAL A 7 35.94 6.52 7.00
N PRO A 8 35.43 7.70 7.40
CA PRO A 8 34.79 7.87 8.70
C PRO A 8 33.67 6.85 8.89
N PRO A 9 33.45 6.32 10.11
CA PRO A 9 32.32 5.44 10.37
C PRO A 9 31.02 6.18 10.03
N LEU A 10 30.15 5.53 9.25
CA LEU A 10 28.84 6.08 8.93
C LEU A 10 28.04 6.24 10.22
N GLN A 11 27.45 7.42 10.42
CA GLN A 11 26.50 7.64 11.50
C GLN A 11 25.29 6.73 11.29
N ALA A 12 24.83 6.06 12.35
CA ALA A 12 23.63 5.25 12.29
C ALA A 12 22.40 6.15 12.00
N PRO A 13 21.47 5.71 11.14
CA PRO A 13 20.29 6.50 10.84
C PRO A 13 19.39 6.61 12.07
N THR A 14 18.75 7.76 12.21
CA THR A 14 17.67 7.97 13.17
C THR A 14 16.43 7.21 12.73
N ILE A 15 15.54 6.91 13.68
CA ILE A 15 14.27 6.24 13.39
C ILE A 15 13.43 7.06 12.39
N SER A 16 13.41 8.39 12.53
CA SER A 16 12.71 9.29 11.60
C SER A 16 13.26 9.20 10.17
N GLU A 17 14.58 9.07 10.00
CA GLU A 17 15.18 8.87 8.67
C GLU A 17 14.80 7.52 8.05
N VAL A 18 14.73 6.47 8.87
CA VAL A 18 14.26 5.14 8.41
C VAL A 18 12.80 5.21 7.97
N VAL A 19 11.92 5.79 8.79
CA VAL A 19 10.48 5.96 8.45
C VAL A 19 10.31 6.81 7.19
N LEU A 20 11.05 7.91 7.05
CA LEU A 20 11.00 8.73 5.84
C LEU A 20 11.49 7.99 4.60
N CYS A 21 12.49 7.12 4.73
CA CYS A 21 12.94 6.26 3.64
C CYS A 21 11.84 5.28 3.24
N ASP A 22 11.18 4.64 4.21
CA ASP A 22 10.05 3.74 3.99
C ASP A 22 8.92 4.45 3.26
N HIS A 23 8.49 5.63 3.72
CA HIS A 23 7.45 6.41 3.06
C HIS A 23 7.79 6.71 1.60
N ARG A 24 9.06 7.03 1.28
CA ARG A 24 9.49 7.25 -0.10
C ARG A 24 9.41 5.98 -0.94
N ASN A 25 9.74 4.82 -0.36
CA ASN A 25 9.60 3.53 -1.03
C ASN A 25 8.13 3.21 -1.31
N THR A 26 7.25 3.36 -0.30
CA THR A 26 5.80 3.15 -0.46
C THR A 26 5.21 4.08 -1.52
N LEU A 27 5.58 5.37 -1.53
CA LEU A 27 5.13 6.32 -2.56
C LEU A 27 5.61 5.92 -3.96
N THR A 28 6.82 5.38 -4.07
CA THR A 28 7.36 4.86 -5.34
C THR A 28 6.54 3.66 -5.81
N LEU A 29 6.15 2.74 -4.91
CA LEU A 29 5.29 1.61 -5.23
C LEU A 29 3.88 2.05 -5.66
N PHE A 30 3.30 3.06 -5.02
CA PHE A 30 2.05 3.68 -5.47
C PHE A 30 2.18 4.21 -6.91
N ALA A 31 3.25 4.93 -7.23
CA ALA A 31 3.48 5.44 -8.58
C ALA A 31 3.57 4.31 -9.61
N HIS A 32 4.26 3.22 -9.29
CA HIS A 32 4.33 2.02 -10.14
C HIS A 32 2.96 1.36 -10.32
N PHE A 33 2.22 1.19 -9.22
CA PHE A 33 0.86 0.64 -9.25
C PHE A 33 -0.06 1.48 -10.15
N PHE A 34 -0.11 2.79 -9.98
CA PHE A 34 -0.96 3.66 -10.81
C PHE A 34 -0.56 3.65 -12.27
N LYS A 35 0.74 3.61 -12.57
CA LYS A 35 1.22 3.48 -13.95
C LYS A 35 0.79 2.15 -14.58
N ALA A 36 0.90 1.05 -13.84
CA ALA A 36 0.48 -0.27 -14.29
C ALA A 36 -1.05 -0.34 -14.47
N ALA A 37 -1.82 0.28 -13.58
CA ALA A 37 -3.27 0.37 -13.68
C ALA A 37 -3.71 1.09 -14.95
N ALA A 38 -3.14 2.27 -15.22
CA ALA A 38 -3.43 3.04 -16.43
C ALA A 38 -3.07 2.26 -17.72
N ALA A 39 -1.95 1.55 -17.72
CA ALA A 39 -1.54 0.72 -18.85
C ALA A 39 -2.50 -0.46 -19.07
N ALA A 40 -2.95 -1.12 -17.99
CA ALA A 40 -3.91 -2.22 -18.06
C ALA A 40 -5.29 -1.75 -18.56
N GLU A 41 -5.74 -0.56 -18.14
CA GLU A 41 -6.97 0.05 -18.64
C GLU A 41 -6.88 0.34 -20.15
N ALA A 42 -5.76 0.91 -20.61
CA ALA A 42 -5.53 1.18 -22.02
C ALA A 42 -5.49 -0.11 -22.88
N ALA A 43 -4.80 -1.15 -22.39
CA ALA A 43 -4.74 -2.45 -23.06
C ALA A 43 -6.12 -3.12 -23.15
N THR A 44 -6.91 -3.01 -22.09
CA THR A 44 -8.29 -3.50 -22.04
C THR A 44 -9.17 -2.77 -23.06
N ALA A 45 -9.06 -1.45 -23.17
CA ALA A 45 -9.80 -0.67 -24.16
C ALA A 45 -9.43 -1.03 -25.61
N ALA A 46 -8.20 -1.52 -25.84
CA ALA A 46 -7.73 -2.03 -27.13
C ALA A 46 -8.13 -3.50 -27.40
N GLY A 47 -8.88 -4.14 -26.50
CA GLY A 47 -9.34 -5.54 -26.64
C GLY A 47 -8.30 -6.60 -26.23
N SER A 48 -7.24 -6.21 -25.52
CA SER A 48 -6.20 -7.14 -25.05
C SER A 48 -6.47 -7.54 -23.60
N GLU A 49 -7.30 -8.55 -23.38
CA GLU A 49 -7.73 -8.95 -22.03
C GLU A 49 -6.66 -9.72 -21.23
N ALA A 50 -5.71 -10.36 -21.89
CA ALA A 50 -4.61 -11.12 -21.26
C ALA A 50 -3.25 -10.43 -21.50
N SER A 51 -3.19 -9.13 -21.26
CA SER A 51 -2.03 -8.31 -21.59
C SER A 51 -0.95 -8.34 -20.48
N PRO A 52 0.34 -8.18 -20.82
CA PRO A 52 1.43 -8.04 -19.85
C PRO A 52 1.18 -6.94 -18.81
N GLU A 53 0.45 -5.90 -19.17
CA GLU A 53 0.09 -4.78 -18.30
C GLU A 53 -0.79 -5.23 -17.11
N ARG A 54 -1.71 -6.20 -17.31
CA ARG A 54 -2.50 -6.76 -16.19
C ARG A 54 -1.64 -7.55 -15.22
N LEU A 55 -0.63 -8.26 -15.71
CA LEU A 55 0.33 -8.94 -14.85
C LEU A 55 1.14 -7.92 -14.03
N MET A 56 1.61 -6.85 -14.68
CA MET A 56 2.35 -5.78 -14.01
C MET A 56 1.49 -5.06 -12.95
N LEU A 57 0.19 -4.87 -13.20
CA LEU A 57 -0.75 -4.33 -12.23
C LEU A 57 -0.81 -5.24 -10.99
N LYS A 58 -0.95 -6.55 -11.17
CA LYS A 58 -1.03 -7.52 -10.08
C LYS A 58 0.25 -7.58 -9.26
N LEU A 59 1.41 -7.62 -9.92
CA LEU A 59 2.71 -7.60 -9.25
C LEU A 59 2.92 -6.31 -8.45
N SER A 60 2.60 -5.16 -9.04
CA SER A 60 2.73 -3.87 -8.37
C SER A 60 1.77 -3.74 -7.19
N ALA A 61 0.54 -4.24 -7.32
CA ALA A 61 -0.45 -4.26 -6.24
C ALA A 61 0.00 -5.15 -5.07
N GLY A 62 0.51 -6.35 -5.36
CA GLY A 62 1.03 -7.26 -4.34
C GLY A 62 2.25 -6.69 -3.63
N ALA A 63 3.18 -6.06 -4.36
CA ALA A 63 4.34 -5.40 -3.78
C ALA A 63 3.95 -4.24 -2.86
N LEU A 64 3.03 -3.38 -3.30
CA LEU A 64 2.50 -2.28 -2.50
C LEU A 64 1.79 -2.78 -1.24
N ALA A 65 0.98 -3.83 -1.36
CA ALA A 65 0.28 -4.40 -0.22
C ALA A 65 1.26 -4.95 0.82
N LEU A 66 2.25 -5.72 0.37
CA LEU A 66 3.28 -6.27 1.25
C LEU A 66 4.07 -5.17 1.97
N ASP A 67 4.51 -4.15 1.22
CA ASP A 67 5.25 -3.01 1.76
C ASP A 67 4.44 -2.26 2.83
N PHE A 68 3.18 -1.94 2.52
CA PHE A 68 2.28 -1.26 3.45
C PHE A 68 2.08 -2.05 4.75
N HIS A 69 1.84 -3.36 4.65
CA HIS A 69 1.64 -4.22 5.82
C HIS A 69 2.91 -4.35 6.68
N LEU A 70 4.08 -4.46 6.04
CA LEU A 70 5.36 -4.50 6.75
C LEU A 70 5.65 -3.18 7.45
N HIS A 71 5.41 -2.06 6.76
CA HIS A 71 5.57 -0.72 7.31
C HIS A 71 4.65 -0.48 8.52
N ALA A 72 3.35 -0.75 8.38
CA ALA A 72 2.38 -0.59 9.46
C ALA A 72 2.73 -1.44 10.69
N LYS A 73 3.20 -2.68 10.46
CA LYS A 73 3.66 -3.56 11.53
C LYS A 73 4.94 -3.04 12.20
N ALA A 74 5.87 -2.50 11.43
CA ALA A 74 7.10 -1.92 11.99
C ALA A 74 6.78 -0.71 12.88
N GLU A 75 5.86 0.15 12.47
CA GLU A 75 5.41 1.26 13.29
C GLU A 75 4.70 0.79 14.58
N GLU A 76 3.81 -0.20 14.47
CA GLU A 76 3.12 -0.77 15.64
C GLU A 76 4.08 -1.37 16.67
N GLN A 77 5.15 -2.01 16.20
CA GLN A 77 6.12 -2.68 17.07
C GLN A 77 7.18 -1.74 17.66
N VAL A 78 7.49 -0.63 16.98
CA VAL A 78 8.62 0.24 17.34
C VAL A 78 8.20 1.67 17.59
N MET A 79 7.51 2.29 16.62
CA MET A 79 7.17 3.71 16.68
C MET A 79 6.13 4.02 17.74
N TYR A 80 5.05 3.25 17.80
CA TYR A 80 3.94 3.53 18.72
C TYR A 80 4.34 3.40 20.19
N PRO A 81 5.09 2.35 20.61
CA PRO A 81 5.64 2.29 21.96
C PRO A 81 6.62 3.45 22.24
N ALA A 82 7.45 3.84 21.28
CA ALA A 82 8.40 4.94 21.46
C ALA A 82 7.66 6.29 21.65
N LEU A 83 6.63 6.56 20.85
CA LEU A 83 5.77 7.74 20.99
C LEU A 83 5.11 7.78 22.37
N GLN A 84 4.54 6.66 22.82
CA GLN A 84 3.94 6.55 24.15
C GLN A 84 4.95 6.80 25.27
N ALA A 85 6.14 6.20 25.18
CA ALA A 85 7.18 6.33 26.20
C ALA A 85 7.77 7.74 26.29
N HIS A 86 7.94 8.42 25.15
CA HIS A 86 8.61 9.73 25.10
C HIS A 86 7.67 10.93 25.12
N CYS A 87 6.42 10.77 24.67
CA CYS A 87 5.44 11.86 24.58
C CYS A 87 4.24 11.67 25.53
N GLY A 88 4.21 10.58 26.33
CA GLY A 88 3.18 10.35 27.34
C GLY A 88 1.77 10.22 26.75
N PRO A 89 0.73 10.84 27.36
CA PRO A 89 -0.65 10.70 26.90
C PRO A 89 -0.89 11.17 25.46
N GLU A 90 -0.23 12.25 25.03
CA GLU A 90 -0.35 12.74 23.66
C GLU A 90 0.23 11.74 22.65
N GLY A 91 1.39 11.15 22.99
CA GLY A 91 1.99 10.07 22.21
C GLY A 91 1.09 8.83 22.11
N ALA A 92 0.38 8.50 23.20
CA ALA A 92 -0.58 7.40 23.20
C ALA A 92 -1.78 7.67 22.29
N LEU A 93 -2.34 8.88 22.32
CA LEU A 93 -3.44 9.27 21.43
C LEU A 93 -3.03 9.21 19.96
N LEU A 94 -1.83 9.72 19.63
CA LEU A 94 -1.29 9.66 18.27
C LEU A 94 -1.06 8.22 17.81
N ALA A 95 -0.43 7.39 18.64
CA ALA A 95 -0.22 5.98 18.36
C ALA A 95 -1.53 5.21 18.14
N GLU A 96 -2.55 5.46 18.97
CA GLU A 96 -3.86 4.83 18.83
C GLU A 96 -4.55 5.26 17.54
N HIS A 97 -4.51 6.56 17.23
CA HIS A 97 -5.07 7.11 16.00
C HIS A 97 -4.40 6.54 14.76
N ALA A 98 -3.07 6.59 14.68
CA ALA A 98 -2.30 6.01 13.56
C ALA A 98 -2.57 4.51 13.42
N GLY A 99 -2.62 3.78 14.53
CA GLY A 99 -2.97 2.35 14.51
C GLY A 99 -4.39 2.07 13.99
N ARG A 100 -5.37 2.94 14.24
CA ARG A 100 -6.71 2.80 13.65
C ARG A 100 -6.67 3.03 12.15
N GLU A 101 -6.01 4.10 11.69
CA GLU A 101 -5.88 4.41 10.26
C GLU A 101 -5.17 3.29 9.49
N HIS A 102 -4.07 2.76 10.04
CA HIS A 102 -3.36 1.62 9.45
C HIS A 102 -4.23 0.38 9.33
N ARG A 103 -5.05 0.05 10.34
CA ARG A 103 -5.97 -1.10 10.25
C ARG A 103 -7.09 -0.88 9.25
N GLU A 104 -7.53 0.35 9.03
CA GLU A 104 -8.54 0.69 8.02
C GLU A 104 -7.94 0.56 6.62
N LEU A 105 -6.82 1.24 6.35
CA LEU A 105 -6.11 1.15 5.08
C LEU A 105 -5.68 -0.27 4.74
N SER A 106 -5.20 -1.05 5.72
CA SER A 106 -4.84 -2.47 5.53
C SER A 106 -6.01 -3.28 4.98
N ARG A 107 -7.21 -3.07 5.53
CA ARG A 107 -8.43 -3.76 5.07
C ARG A 107 -8.83 -3.36 3.65
N GLU A 108 -8.61 -2.11 3.26
CA GLU A 108 -8.87 -1.63 1.92
C GLU A 108 -7.87 -2.19 0.89
N VAL A 109 -6.59 -2.20 1.25
CA VAL A 109 -5.51 -2.80 0.46
C VAL A 109 -5.78 -4.29 0.23
N ASP A 110 -6.15 -5.03 1.29
CA ASP A 110 -6.49 -6.44 1.19
C ASP A 110 -7.72 -6.70 0.30
N ALA A 111 -8.72 -5.83 0.38
CA ALA A 111 -9.90 -5.93 -0.47
C ALA A 111 -9.57 -5.72 -1.96
N VAL A 112 -8.72 -4.75 -2.28
CA VAL A 112 -8.22 -4.52 -3.66
C VAL A 112 -7.43 -5.73 -4.14
N LEU A 113 -6.51 -6.23 -3.32
CA LEU A 113 -5.68 -7.38 -3.66
C LEU A 113 -6.53 -8.63 -3.90
N GLY A 114 -7.54 -8.86 -3.06
CA GLY A 114 -8.50 -9.96 -3.23
C GLY A 114 -9.21 -9.93 -4.58
N ILE A 115 -9.65 -8.75 -5.04
CA ILE A 115 -10.27 -8.60 -6.37
C ILE A 115 -9.27 -8.95 -7.49
N LEU A 116 -8.02 -8.50 -7.37
CA LEU A 116 -6.98 -8.73 -8.36
C LEU A 116 -6.53 -10.19 -8.44
N LEU A 117 -6.51 -10.89 -7.30
CA LEU A 117 -6.23 -12.32 -7.21
C LEU A 117 -7.39 -13.15 -7.78
N GLU A 118 -8.64 -12.83 -7.43
CA GLU A 118 -9.82 -13.48 -8.02
C GLU A 118 -9.81 -13.35 -9.55
N ASP A 119 -9.51 -12.16 -10.08
CA ASP A 119 -9.34 -11.95 -11.51
C ASP A 119 -8.19 -12.78 -12.10
N HIS A 120 -7.11 -13.00 -11.35
CA HIS A 120 -6.00 -13.85 -11.80
C HIS A 120 -6.38 -15.32 -11.90
N ASP A 121 -7.01 -15.87 -10.87
CA ASP A 121 -7.44 -17.26 -10.86
C ASP A 121 -8.45 -17.53 -11.98
N ARG A 122 -9.35 -16.58 -12.22
CA ARG A 122 -10.30 -16.59 -13.33
C ARG A 122 -9.64 -16.54 -14.70
N LEU A 123 -8.61 -15.70 -14.88
CA LEU A 123 -7.79 -15.68 -16.09
C LEU A 123 -7.08 -17.03 -16.32
N LEU A 124 -6.48 -17.62 -15.28
CA LEU A 124 -5.84 -18.93 -15.35
C LEU A 124 -6.83 -20.04 -15.72
N ALA A 125 -8.09 -19.93 -15.29
CA ALA A 125 -9.17 -20.84 -15.64
C ALA A 125 -9.77 -20.60 -17.04
N GLY A 126 -9.26 -19.62 -17.81
CA GLY A 126 -9.79 -19.25 -19.12
C GLY A 126 -11.15 -18.54 -19.07
N GLN A 127 -11.53 -18.02 -17.91
CA GLN A 127 -12.80 -17.32 -17.66
C GLN A 127 -12.54 -15.95 -17.01
N PRO A 128 -11.81 -15.03 -17.69
CA PRO A 128 -11.46 -13.73 -17.14
C PRO A 128 -12.66 -13.00 -16.54
N MET A 129 -12.44 -12.22 -15.48
CA MET A 129 -13.50 -11.35 -14.97
C MET A 129 -13.85 -10.31 -16.05
N PRO A 130 -15.12 -10.26 -16.50
CA PRO A 130 -15.53 -9.25 -17.46
C PRO A 130 -15.23 -7.86 -16.93
N VAL A 131 -14.77 -6.96 -17.81
CA VAL A 131 -14.44 -5.57 -17.46
C VAL A 131 -15.61 -4.88 -16.74
N ALA A 132 -16.85 -5.16 -17.17
CA ALA A 132 -18.05 -4.64 -16.53
C ALA A 132 -18.17 -5.07 -15.05
N GLU A 133 -17.80 -6.31 -14.73
CA GLU A 133 -17.79 -6.85 -13.37
C GLU A 133 -16.68 -6.21 -12.54
N LEU A 134 -15.46 -6.08 -13.10
CA LEU A 134 -14.35 -5.39 -12.46
C LEU A 134 -14.70 -3.94 -12.10
N LEU A 135 -15.34 -3.22 -13.02
CA LEU A 135 -15.81 -1.84 -12.81
C LEU A 135 -16.91 -1.75 -11.73
N VAL A 136 -17.78 -2.76 -11.62
CA VAL A 136 -18.75 -2.85 -10.52
C VAL A 136 -18.04 -3.03 -9.19
N LYS A 137 -17.09 -3.98 -9.09
CA LYS A 137 -16.31 -4.21 -7.86
C LYS A 137 -15.51 -2.96 -7.46
N ARG A 138 -14.92 -2.25 -8.42
CA ARG A 138 -14.26 -0.96 -8.19
C ARG A 138 -15.21 0.11 -7.63
N ARG A 139 -16.40 0.27 -8.23
CA ARG A 139 -17.40 1.25 -7.73
C ARG A 139 -17.87 0.91 -6.32
N GLN A 140 -18.08 -0.36 -6.02
CA GLN A 140 -18.45 -0.82 -4.67
C GLN A 140 -17.36 -0.49 -3.66
N LEU A 141 -16.09 -0.70 -4.02
CA LEU A 141 -14.95 -0.34 -3.19
C LEU A 141 -14.88 1.17 -2.92
N ILE A 142 -14.98 2.00 -3.96
CA ILE A 142 -15.00 3.47 -3.84
C ILE A 142 -16.15 3.93 -2.92
N LYS A 143 -17.35 3.37 -3.10
CA LYS A 143 -18.51 3.73 -2.26
C LYS A 143 -18.24 3.39 -0.80
N ARG A 144 -17.64 2.23 -0.52
CA ARG A 144 -17.30 1.79 0.83
C ARG A 144 -16.24 2.69 1.48
N MET A 145 -15.23 3.12 0.72
CA MET A 145 -14.23 4.09 1.19
C MET A 145 -14.88 5.42 1.57
N GLN A 146 -15.79 5.94 0.73
CA GLN A 146 -16.52 7.18 1.01
C GLN A 146 -17.42 7.07 2.25
N GLU A 147 -18.07 5.93 2.46
CA GLU A 147 -18.87 5.66 3.66
C GLU A 147 -18.00 5.64 4.93
N LEU A 148 -16.82 5.02 4.86
CA LEU A 148 -15.86 5.00 5.97
C LEU A 148 -15.34 6.41 6.31
N GLU A 149 -15.00 7.21 5.30
CA GLU A 149 -14.61 8.62 5.50
C GLU A 149 -15.72 9.43 6.18
N GLN A 150 -16.98 9.23 5.81
CA GLN A 150 -18.12 9.91 6.43
C GLN A 150 -18.31 9.51 7.89
N VAL A 151 -18.15 8.22 8.21
CA VAL A 151 -18.23 7.72 9.59
C VAL A 151 -17.10 8.29 10.44
N SER A 152 -15.87 8.31 9.92
CA SER A 152 -14.70 8.88 10.61
C SER A 152 -14.92 10.36 10.95
N ARG A 153 -15.46 11.17 10.01
CA ARG A 153 -15.79 12.59 10.23
C ARG A 153 -16.92 12.84 11.23
N GLN A 154 -17.73 11.84 11.55
CA GLN A 154 -18.82 11.95 12.53
C GLN A 154 -18.37 11.54 13.95
N GLN A 155 -17.20 10.90 14.07
CA GLN A 155 -16.67 10.37 15.34
C GLN A 155 -15.49 11.16 15.90
N GLY A 156 -14.91 12.10 15.13
CA GLY A 156 -13.91 13.07 15.58
C GLY A 156 -14.51 14.45 15.83
#